data_AF-Q5EGP1-F1
#
_entry.id   AF-Q5EGP1-F1
#
_cell.length_a   1.000
_cell.length_b   1.000
_cell.length_c   1.000
_cell.angle_alpha   90.00
_cell.angle_beta   90.00
_cell.angle_gamma   90.00
#
_symmetry.space_group_name_H-M   'P 1'
#
loop_
_entity.id
_entity.type
_entity.pdbx_description
1 polymer ?
#
loop_
_entity_poly.entity_id
_entity_poly.type
_entity_poly.pdbx_seq_one_letter_code
_entity_poly.pdbx_strand_id
1 'polypeptide(L)'
;PRTIEGPLYVAGAPLCEGVARMDDGTEDDRATVMFLEGQVVDLQGKPIAGAIVDLWQANTEGNYSYFDKSQSEYNLRRRIITDDQGRYRARSIVPPGYGCNPAGPTQECLDALGRHGQRPALVHFFISAPGHAHLTTQINFAGDQYLWDDFAYATRD
;
A
#
# COMPACT_ATOMS: atom_id res chain seq x y z
N PRO A 1 10.98 -6.25 4.79
CA PRO A 1 11.51 -7.24 3.82
C PRO A 1 11.09 -6.84 2.40
N ARG A 2 11.83 -7.18 1.34
CA ARG A 2 11.37 -6.85 -0.03
C ARG A 2 10.22 -7.75 -0.45
N THR A 3 9.19 -7.19 -1.09
CA THR A 3 8.06 -7.93 -1.68
C THR A 3 7.80 -7.48 -3.13
N ILE A 4 6.77 -8.02 -3.76
CA ILE A 4 6.35 -7.61 -5.12
C ILE A 4 5.75 -6.20 -5.11
N GLU A 5 5.84 -5.50 -6.25
CA GLU A 5 5.12 -4.24 -6.51
C GLU A 5 3.61 -4.48 -6.67
N GLY A 6 3.25 -5.53 -7.40
CA GLY A 6 1.88 -5.73 -7.89
C GLY A 6 1.57 -4.84 -9.11
N PRO A 7 0.37 -4.94 -9.69
CA PRO A 7 0.05 -4.27 -10.95
C PRO A 7 -0.59 -2.88 -10.77
N LEU A 8 -0.67 -2.37 -9.54
CA LEU A 8 -1.57 -1.26 -9.18
C LEU A 8 -0.84 0.03 -8.79
N TYR A 9 0.48 0.10 -8.98
CA TYR A 9 1.24 1.32 -8.77
C TYR A 9 0.93 2.36 -9.87
N VAL A 10 0.83 3.63 -9.48
CA VAL A 10 0.65 4.77 -10.39
C VAL A 10 1.63 5.84 -9.96
N ALA A 11 2.59 6.15 -10.84
CA ALA A 11 3.60 7.17 -10.57
C ALA A 11 2.99 8.57 -10.51
N GLY A 12 3.62 9.47 -9.74
CA GLY A 12 3.28 10.89 -9.74
C GLY A 12 2.27 11.32 -8.67
N ALA A 13 1.99 10.47 -7.68
CA ALA A 13 1.13 10.84 -6.56
C ALA A 13 1.59 12.14 -5.85
N PRO A 14 0.69 12.93 -5.26
CA PRO A 14 1.06 14.18 -4.60
C PRO A 14 2.16 13.99 -3.56
N LEU A 15 3.15 14.90 -3.58
CA LEU A 15 4.29 14.91 -2.68
C LEU A 15 3.98 15.79 -1.45
N CYS A 16 4.24 15.28 -0.26
CA CYS A 16 4.01 15.95 1.02
C CYS A 16 5.28 15.97 1.88
N GLU A 17 5.41 16.97 2.74
CA GLU A 17 6.52 17.11 3.68
C GLU A 17 6.15 16.49 5.03
N GLY A 18 6.77 15.37 5.40
CA GLY A 18 6.65 14.68 6.70
C GLY A 18 5.30 14.03 6.99
N VAL A 19 4.17 14.67 6.65
CA VAL A 19 2.81 14.21 6.99
C VAL A 19 1.89 14.30 5.78
N ALA A 20 1.04 13.29 5.58
CA ALA A 20 -0.02 13.32 4.56
C ALA A 20 -1.37 12.80 5.07
N ARG A 21 -2.47 13.29 4.48
CA ARG A 21 -3.77 12.59 4.47
C ARG A 21 -3.94 11.92 3.11
N MET A 22 -4.18 10.61 3.11
CA MET A 22 -4.22 9.79 1.90
C MET A 22 -5.61 9.74 1.26
N ASP A 23 -6.65 9.61 2.07
CA ASP A 23 -8.06 9.60 1.65
C ASP A 23 -8.58 11.00 1.32
N ASP A 24 -9.65 11.07 0.53
CA ASP A 24 -10.36 12.31 0.20
C ASP A 24 -11.60 12.58 1.11
N GLY A 25 -11.83 11.72 2.11
CA GLY A 25 -12.94 11.82 3.07
C GLY A 25 -14.29 11.31 2.58
N THR A 26 -14.38 10.82 1.34
CA THR A 26 -15.66 10.31 0.79
C THR A 26 -16.18 9.06 1.49
N GLU A 27 -15.33 8.34 2.22
CA GLU A 27 -15.68 7.13 2.98
C GLU A 27 -15.60 7.32 4.51
N ASP A 28 -15.48 8.55 5.01
CA ASP A 28 -15.30 8.83 6.46
C ASP A 28 -16.46 8.29 7.33
N ASP A 29 -17.65 8.05 6.75
CA ASP A 29 -18.83 7.52 7.46
C ASP A 29 -18.80 5.99 7.71
N ARG A 30 -18.00 5.25 6.94
CA ARG A 30 -17.90 3.78 6.98
C ARG A 30 -16.49 3.25 7.22
N ALA A 31 -15.46 4.06 6.95
CA ALA A 31 -14.08 3.64 7.06
C ALA A 31 -13.56 3.68 8.50
N THR A 32 -12.70 2.71 8.85
CA THR A 32 -11.90 2.80 10.08
C THR A 32 -10.65 3.62 9.80
N VAL A 33 -10.45 4.74 10.50
CA VAL A 33 -9.26 5.59 10.35
C VAL A 33 -8.01 4.84 10.80
N MET A 34 -6.94 4.95 10.00
CA MET A 34 -5.63 4.41 10.28
C MET A 34 -4.59 5.53 10.33
N PHE A 35 -3.73 5.52 11.35
CA PHE A 35 -2.52 6.34 11.38
C PHE A 35 -1.32 5.44 11.16
N LEU A 36 -0.57 5.74 10.10
CA LEU A 36 0.64 5.03 9.74
C LEU A 36 1.84 5.93 10.02
N GLU A 37 2.71 5.49 10.91
CA GLU A 37 3.95 6.19 11.27
C GLU A 37 5.13 5.28 11.01
N GLY A 38 6.21 5.84 10.44
CA GLY A 38 7.42 5.08 10.20
C GLY A 38 8.66 5.94 10.23
N GLN A 39 9.81 5.26 10.24
CA GLN A 39 11.12 5.87 10.17
C GLN A 39 11.99 5.12 9.15
N VAL A 40 12.61 5.87 8.25
CA VAL A 40 13.57 5.35 7.28
C VAL A 40 14.97 5.53 7.85
N VAL A 41 15.68 4.41 7.97
CA VAL A 41 17.05 4.34 8.49
C VAL A 41 17.95 3.55 7.53
N ASP A 42 19.25 3.81 7.57
CA ASP A 42 20.25 3.02 6.84
C ASP A 42 20.58 1.70 7.56
N LEU A 43 21.50 0.92 6.99
CA LEU A 43 21.92 -0.38 7.53
C LEU A 43 22.66 -0.28 8.87
N GLN A 44 23.08 0.92 9.28
CA GLN A 44 23.70 1.21 10.57
C GLN A 44 22.67 1.79 11.56
N GLY A 45 21.40 1.92 11.17
CA GLY A 45 20.34 2.48 11.98
C GLY A 45 20.34 4.01 12.03
N LYS A 46 21.12 4.68 11.19
CA LYS A 46 21.13 6.14 11.11
C LYS A 46 19.91 6.63 10.32
N PRO A 47 19.18 7.65 10.80
CA PRO A 47 18.08 8.23 10.05
C PRO A 47 18.47 8.76 8.67
N ILE A 48 17.59 8.55 7.69
CA ILE A 48 17.73 9.08 6.34
C ILE A 48 16.74 10.22 6.14
N ALA A 49 17.25 11.45 6.21
CA ALA A 49 16.47 12.65 5.91
C ALA A 49 16.25 12.79 4.40
N GLY A 50 15.07 13.29 4.00
CA GLY A 50 14.74 13.52 2.60
C GLY A 50 14.53 12.25 1.76
N ALA A 51 14.36 11.09 2.39
CA ALA A 51 13.89 9.89 1.71
C ALA A 51 12.45 10.12 1.24
N ILE A 52 12.07 9.54 0.11
CA ILE A 52 10.71 9.59 -0.41
C ILE A 52 10.05 8.24 -0.14
N VAL A 53 8.93 8.28 0.58
CA VAL A 53 8.06 7.13 0.88
C VAL A 53 6.76 7.28 0.07
N ASP A 54 6.66 6.48 -0.98
CA ASP A 54 5.48 6.33 -1.81
C ASP A 54 4.56 5.27 -1.19
N LEU A 55 3.33 5.66 -0.87
CA LEU A 55 2.29 4.83 -0.26
C LEU A 55 1.10 4.69 -1.20
N TRP A 56 0.59 3.47 -1.36
CA TRP A 56 -0.71 3.24 -1.99
C TRP A 56 -1.43 2.03 -1.40
N GLN A 57 -2.76 2.08 -1.40
CA GLN A 57 -3.62 1.01 -0.90
C GLN A 57 -5.00 1.06 -1.58
N ALA A 58 -5.82 0.04 -1.33
CA ALA A 58 -7.22 -0.01 -1.73
C ALA A 58 -8.11 0.88 -0.84
N ASN A 59 -9.29 1.23 -1.37
CA ASN A 59 -10.41 1.84 -0.65
C ASN A 59 -11.18 0.81 0.20
N THR A 60 -12.28 1.21 0.87
CA THR A 60 -13.03 0.26 1.73
C THR A 60 -13.69 -0.90 0.97
N GLU A 61 -13.72 -0.85 -0.35
CA GLU A 61 -14.29 -1.88 -1.23
C GLU A 61 -13.21 -2.77 -1.89
N GLY A 62 -11.93 -2.57 -1.56
CA GLY A 62 -10.82 -3.33 -2.16
C GLY A 62 -10.37 -2.81 -3.52
N ASN A 63 -10.88 -1.66 -3.96
CA ASN A 63 -10.60 -1.05 -5.27
C ASN A 63 -9.53 0.04 -5.18
N TYR A 64 -8.79 0.23 -6.27
CA TYR A 64 -7.72 1.23 -6.36
C TYR A 64 -8.10 2.36 -7.32
N SER A 65 -7.82 3.60 -6.92
CA SER A 65 -7.90 4.76 -7.83
C SER A 65 -7.16 4.52 -9.13
N TYR A 66 -7.68 5.09 -10.23
CA TYR A 66 -7.35 4.85 -11.64
C TYR A 66 -7.85 3.54 -12.24
N PHE A 67 -7.94 2.47 -11.45
CA PHE A 67 -8.49 1.18 -11.88
C PHE A 67 -10.01 1.10 -11.62
N ASP A 68 -10.46 1.80 -10.59
CA ASP A 68 -11.85 2.16 -10.34
C ASP A 68 -12.05 3.65 -10.65
N LYS A 69 -12.92 3.94 -11.61
CA LYS A 69 -13.18 5.30 -12.13
C LYS A 69 -14.12 6.12 -11.25
N SER A 70 -14.74 5.52 -10.24
CA SER A 70 -15.57 6.23 -9.28
C SER A 70 -14.75 7.04 -8.27
N GLN A 71 -13.47 6.69 -8.09
CA GLN A 71 -12.58 7.32 -7.13
C GLN A 71 -11.90 8.56 -7.71
N SER A 72 -11.58 9.52 -6.84
CA SER A 72 -10.79 10.70 -7.19
C SER A 72 -9.35 10.31 -7.62
N GLU A 73 -8.72 11.18 -8.42
CA GLU A 73 -7.34 11.00 -8.81
C GLU A 73 -6.43 10.91 -7.58
N TYR A 74 -5.57 9.90 -7.57
CA TYR A 74 -4.70 9.60 -6.44
C TYR A 74 -5.41 9.44 -5.08
N ASN A 75 -6.70 9.07 -5.05
CA ASN A 75 -7.31 8.62 -3.80
C ASN A 75 -6.45 7.50 -3.21
N LEU A 76 -6.11 7.62 -1.93
CA LEU A 76 -5.30 6.65 -1.18
C LEU A 76 -3.88 6.41 -1.74
N ARG A 77 -3.31 7.41 -2.41
CA ARG A 77 -1.94 7.41 -2.94
C ARG A 77 -1.19 8.69 -2.56
N ARG A 78 -0.05 8.59 -1.89
CA ARG A 78 0.78 9.76 -1.52
C ARG A 78 2.25 9.44 -1.60
N ARG A 79 3.06 10.49 -1.80
CA ARG A 79 4.51 10.44 -1.61
C ARG A 79 4.87 11.36 -0.45
N ILE A 80 5.71 10.90 0.47
CA ILE A 80 6.03 11.64 1.68
C ILE A 80 7.54 11.75 1.81
N ILE A 81 8.04 12.98 1.89
CA ILE A 81 9.44 13.27 2.18
C ILE A 81 9.64 13.09 3.69
N THR A 82 10.64 12.31 4.08
CA THR A 82 10.98 12.12 5.49
C THR A 82 11.61 13.37 6.10
N ASP A 83 11.34 13.61 7.39
CA ASP A 83 11.94 14.69 8.15
C ASP A 83 13.45 14.47 8.42
N ASP A 84 14.07 15.38 9.18
CA ASP A 84 15.48 15.32 9.57
C ASP A 84 15.85 14.08 10.40
N GLN A 85 14.86 13.48 11.06
CA GLN A 85 14.96 12.23 11.80
C GLN A 85 14.48 11.02 10.99
N GLY A 86 14.31 11.16 9.68
CA GLY A 86 13.89 10.10 8.78
C GLY A 86 12.44 9.64 8.96
N ARG A 87 11.60 10.41 9.66
CA ARG A 87 10.23 10.02 10.00
C ARG A 87 9.23 10.49 8.95
N TYR A 88 8.16 9.73 8.81
CA TYR A 88 6.99 10.07 8.01
C TYR A 88 5.71 9.63 8.71
N ARG A 89 4.61 10.32 8.41
CA ARG A 89 3.28 10.00 8.95
C ARG A 89 2.21 10.10 7.87
N ALA A 90 1.25 9.20 7.89
CA ALA A 90 0.08 9.26 7.04
C ALA A 90 -1.19 8.98 7.84
N ARG A 91 -2.20 9.83 7.69
CA ARG A 91 -3.59 9.46 8.00
C ARG A 91 -4.18 8.81 6.75
N SER A 92 -4.74 7.63 6.93
CA SER A 92 -5.42 6.86 5.89
C SER A 92 -6.62 6.15 6.53
N ILE A 93 -7.13 5.13 5.84
CA ILE A 93 -8.15 4.21 6.31
C ILE A 93 -7.60 2.78 6.31
N VAL A 94 -8.16 1.89 7.12
CA VAL A 94 -7.83 0.45 7.07
C VAL A 94 -8.40 -0.13 5.77
N PRO A 95 -7.56 -0.64 4.85
CA PRO A 95 -8.06 -1.30 3.65
C PRO A 95 -8.53 -2.72 3.98
N PRO A 96 -9.50 -3.27 3.24
CA PRO A 96 -9.75 -4.71 3.24
C PRO A 96 -8.67 -5.43 2.42
N GLY A 97 -8.74 -6.76 2.40
CA GLY A 97 -8.11 -7.54 1.33
C GLY A 97 -8.69 -7.21 -0.04
N TYR A 98 -7.98 -7.59 -1.09
CA TYR A 98 -8.44 -7.42 -2.48
C TYR A 98 -8.16 -8.67 -3.30
N GLY A 99 -8.86 -8.85 -4.41
CA GLY A 99 -8.71 -10.04 -5.24
C GLY A 99 -8.69 -9.79 -6.73
N CYS A 100 -8.46 -10.86 -7.49
CA CYS A 100 -8.65 -10.86 -8.93
C CYS A 100 -10.08 -10.48 -9.29
N ASN A 101 -10.26 -9.82 -10.45
CA ASN A 101 -11.59 -9.58 -10.99
C ASN A 101 -12.33 -10.93 -11.14
N PRO A 102 -13.50 -11.13 -10.51
CA PRO A 102 -14.24 -12.40 -10.57
C PRO A 102 -14.63 -12.84 -11.98
N ALA A 103 -14.80 -11.89 -12.90
CA ALA A 103 -15.10 -12.15 -14.31
C ALA A 103 -13.84 -12.15 -15.20
N GLY A 104 -12.65 -12.09 -14.60
CA GLY A 104 -11.38 -12.02 -15.30
C GLY A 104 -10.77 -13.40 -15.58
N PRO A 105 -9.95 -13.53 -16.64
CA PRO A 105 -9.33 -14.80 -17.01
C PRO A 105 -8.37 -15.35 -15.94
N THR A 106 -7.80 -14.46 -15.11
CA THR A 106 -7.00 -14.89 -13.95
C THR A 106 -7.86 -15.63 -12.92
N GLN A 107 -9.06 -15.14 -12.61
CA GLN A 107 -9.95 -15.83 -11.68
C GLN A 107 -10.47 -17.13 -12.29
N GLU A 108 -10.84 -17.14 -13.56
CA GLU A 108 -11.25 -18.36 -14.29
C GLU A 108 -10.19 -19.48 -14.17
N CYS A 109 -8.92 -19.13 -14.38
CA CYS A 109 -7.82 -20.07 -14.24
C CYS A 109 -7.65 -20.56 -12.79
N LEU A 110 -7.75 -19.65 -11.81
CA LEU A 110 -7.65 -20.02 -10.39
C LEU A 110 -8.80 -20.94 -9.95
N ASP A 111 -10.02 -20.68 -10.41
CA ASP A 111 -11.19 -21.52 -10.15
C ASP A 111 -11.01 -22.92 -10.74
N ALA A 112 -10.49 -23.02 -11.98
CA ALA A 112 -10.18 -24.30 -12.62
C ALA A 112 -9.10 -25.10 -11.86
N LEU A 113 -8.24 -24.43 -11.10
CA LEU A 113 -7.22 -25.02 -10.23
C LEU A 113 -7.71 -25.24 -8.79
N GLY A 114 -8.95 -24.87 -8.46
CA GLY A 114 -9.49 -24.95 -7.10
C GLY A 114 -8.83 -23.98 -6.11
N ARG A 115 -8.35 -22.83 -6.60
CA ARG A 115 -7.66 -21.81 -5.81
C ARG A 115 -8.49 -20.52 -5.75
N HIS A 116 -8.39 -19.79 -4.64
CA HIS A 116 -8.95 -18.44 -4.55
C HIS A 116 -7.98 -17.39 -5.13
N GLY A 117 -8.50 -16.24 -5.57
CA GLY A 117 -7.72 -15.11 -6.07
C GLY A 117 -7.63 -13.94 -5.09
N GLN A 118 -7.67 -14.21 -3.79
CA GLN A 118 -7.75 -13.18 -2.74
C GLN A 118 -6.40 -12.92 -2.09
N ARG A 119 -6.15 -11.66 -1.76
CA ARG A 119 -4.98 -11.18 -1.02
C ARG A 119 -5.43 -10.58 0.31
N PRO A 120 -4.59 -10.69 1.35
CA PRO A 120 -4.85 -10.01 2.61
C PRO A 120 -4.80 -8.49 2.48
N ALA A 121 -5.43 -7.81 3.43
CA ALA A 121 -5.28 -6.37 3.59
C ALA A 121 -3.81 -5.97 3.64
N LEU A 122 -3.48 -4.86 2.97
CA LEU A 122 -2.12 -4.36 2.90
C LEU A 122 -2.02 -2.88 2.54
N VAL A 123 -0.87 -2.31 2.89
CA VAL A 123 -0.38 -1.04 2.36
C VAL A 123 0.89 -1.33 1.57
N HIS A 124 0.97 -0.80 0.36
CA HIS A 124 2.18 -0.88 -0.45
C HIS A 124 3.11 0.30 -0.21
N PHE A 125 4.41 0.03 -0.38
CA PHE A 125 5.48 0.98 -0.16
C PHE A 125 6.51 0.91 -1.28
N PHE A 126 6.91 2.08 -1.72
CA PHE A 126 8.13 2.34 -2.47
C PHE A 126 8.95 3.32 -1.64
N ILE A 127 10.19 2.97 -1.32
CA ILE A 127 11.06 3.82 -0.51
C ILE A 127 12.34 4.08 -1.29
N SER A 128 12.69 5.35 -1.47
CA SER A 128 13.88 5.76 -2.20
C SER A 128 14.61 6.89 -1.48
N ALA A 129 15.94 6.90 -1.58
CA ALA A 129 16.79 7.98 -1.11
C ALA A 129 18.07 8.03 -1.96
N PRO A 130 18.66 9.22 -2.18
CA PRO A 130 19.95 9.33 -2.87
C PRO A 130 21.02 8.43 -2.24
N GLY A 131 21.78 7.73 -3.08
CA GLY A 131 22.83 6.81 -2.63
C GLY A 131 22.34 5.49 -2.01
N HIS A 132 21.03 5.23 -1.98
CA HIS A 132 20.45 4.01 -1.44
C HIS A 132 19.72 3.22 -2.53
N ALA A 133 19.69 1.90 -2.37
CA ALA A 133 18.87 1.04 -3.22
C ALA A 133 17.38 1.28 -2.94
N HIS A 134 16.57 1.32 -4.00
CA HIS A 134 15.12 1.40 -3.87
C HIS A 134 14.56 0.15 -3.17
N LEU A 135 13.63 0.35 -2.23
CA LEU A 135 12.91 -0.72 -1.55
C LEU A 135 11.44 -0.73 -1.96
N THR A 136 11.05 -1.81 -2.62
CA THR A 136 9.65 -2.18 -2.80
C THR A 136 9.22 -3.14 -1.71
N THR A 137 8.16 -2.81 -0.97
CA THR A 137 7.59 -3.69 0.06
C THR A 137 6.08 -3.48 0.19
N GLN A 138 5.45 -4.37 0.94
CA GLN A 138 4.09 -4.21 1.46
C GLN A 138 4.11 -4.50 2.97
N ILE A 139 3.15 -3.96 3.70
CA ILE A 139 2.87 -4.32 5.09
C ILE A 139 1.44 -4.85 5.15
N ASN A 140 1.28 -6.02 5.75
CA ASN A 140 0.00 -6.69 5.94
C ASN A 140 -0.54 -6.51 7.36
N PHE A 141 -1.83 -6.76 7.55
CA PHE A 141 -2.50 -6.63 8.85
C PHE A 141 -2.61 -7.98 9.55
N ALA A 142 -2.22 -8.01 10.84
CA ALA A 142 -2.34 -9.20 11.65
C ALA A 142 -3.81 -9.63 11.80
N GLY A 143 -4.08 -10.92 11.66
CA GLY A 143 -5.43 -11.49 11.79
C GLY A 143 -6.29 -11.42 10.53
N ASP A 144 -5.80 -10.87 9.43
CA ASP A 144 -6.50 -10.95 8.14
C ASP A 144 -6.65 -12.43 7.70
N GLN A 145 -7.82 -12.76 7.16
CA GLN A 145 -8.20 -14.11 6.72
C GLN A 145 -7.17 -14.74 5.75
N TYR A 146 -6.58 -13.94 4.86
CA TYR A 146 -5.68 -14.44 3.82
C TYR A 146 -4.20 -14.17 4.14
N LEU A 147 -3.86 -13.76 5.37
CA LEU A 147 -2.48 -13.45 5.75
C LEU A 147 -1.52 -14.63 5.50
N TRP A 148 -2.00 -15.84 5.79
CA TRP A 148 -1.23 -17.08 5.66
C TRP A 148 -1.53 -17.85 4.37
N ASP A 149 -2.39 -17.29 3.51
CA ASP A 149 -2.84 -17.91 2.27
C ASP A 149 -3.01 -16.83 1.17
N ASP A 150 -2.01 -15.93 1.02
CA ASP A 150 -2.03 -14.90 -0.03
C ASP A 150 -1.89 -15.59 -1.40
N PHE A 151 -2.86 -15.42 -2.31
CA PHE A 151 -2.79 -16.05 -3.63
C PHE A 151 -1.50 -15.68 -4.39
N ALA A 152 -0.95 -14.50 -4.11
CA ALA A 152 0.25 -13.96 -4.74
C ALA A 152 1.55 -14.39 -4.04
N TYR A 153 1.49 -15.17 -2.95
CA TYR A 153 2.65 -15.63 -2.17
C TYR A 153 3.59 -14.49 -1.74
N ALA A 154 3.03 -13.31 -1.46
CA ALA A 154 3.80 -12.08 -1.22
C ALA A 154 3.86 -11.65 0.25
N THR A 155 3.12 -12.31 1.14
CA THR A 155 3.24 -12.10 2.59
C THR A 155 4.59 -12.60 3.11
N ARG A 156 5.14 -11.92 4.12
CA ARG A 156 6.42 -12.22 4.74
C ARG A 156 6.31 -11.95 6.24
N ASP A 157 7.00 -12.78 7.03
CA ASP A 157 7.28 -12.53 8.45
C ASP A 157 8.34 -11.44 8.65
#